data_AF-A0A933U0Y5-F1
#
_entry.id   AF-A0A933U0Y5-F1
#
_cell.length_a   1.000
_cell.length_b   1.000
_cell.length_c   1.000
_cell.angle_alpha   90.00
_cell.angle_beta   90.00
_cell.angle_gamma   90.00
#
_symmetry.space_group_name_H-M   'P 1'
#
loop_
_entity.id
_entity.type
_entity.pdbx_description
1 polymer ?
#
loop_
_entity_poly.entity_id
_entity_poly.type
_entity_poly.pdbx_seq_one_letter_code
_entity_poly.pdbx_strand_id
1 'polypeptide(L)'
;MQTGIISYGTCIPKHRINVKDIFNVWRNVTPEIFDRMSLSERCVLLPDEDSVTMAVSSAQLALDRSGLARDKIGALVFGTCTNPFDTKASSTIILDALGLRNNIICYDLQFGTKSGSSAIIAAASLVESGMAEYAIAVGSDTLNRHFPPGTQMEYSASAGAFACVLGKKDLIAKIEGFTTYASDLSDYFRPEGERYIQLGGGWIGHVSNWGLLEHTIPCSKELFAKLKLDPSKDFAGVALPQANGVQPMMVAGTLGLDMFLVMQSVLTPSIGNCGSASALIPLAKLFDYAGANERLFVCSYGCGAGADCLSIVTTPAIESKHPSKNTVDEQIDDKILIDYALASKYEFKYVRSPFMLTNYL
;
A
#
# COMPACT_ATOMS: atom_id res chain seq x y z
N MET A 1 3.97 9.25 -20.65
CA MET A 1 5.14 10.02 -20.14
C MET A 1 6.44 9.28 -20.45
N GLN A 2 7.61 9.90 -20.35
CA GLN A 2 8.91 9.20 -20.49
C GLN A 2 9.34 8.50 -19.20
N THR A 3 8.88 9.02 -18.06
CA THR A 3 9.20 8.51 -16.73
C THR A 3 8.62 7.11 -16.48
N GLY A 4 9.36 6.31 -15.73
CA GLY A 4 8.95 4.99 -15.27
C GLY A 4 9.68 4.55 -14.01
N ILE A 5 9.45 3.30 -13.63
CA ILE A 5 10.02 2.62 -12.48
C ILE A 5 11.32 1.92 -12.90
N ILE A 6 12.39 2.14 -12.13
CA ILE A 6 13.72 1.52 -12.30
C ILE A 6 13.85 0.26 -11.42
N SER A 7 13.30 0.33 -10.22
CA SER A 7 13.32 -0.73 -9.22
C SER A 7 12.23 -0.49 -8.18
N TYR A 8 11.98 -1.52 -7.37
CA TYR A 8 11.01 -1.48 -6.28
C TYR A 8 11.50 -2.32 -5.10
N GLY A 9 10.91 -2.05 -3.94
CA GLY A 9 11.11 -2.81 -2.72
C GLY A 9 9.83 -2.81 -1.90
N THR A 10 9.67 -3.85 -1.09
CA THR A 10 8.56 -4.00 -0.16
C THR A 10 9.10 -4.29 1.24
N CYS A 11 8.28 -4.00 2.23
CA CYS A 11 8.49 -4.44 3.60
C CYS A 11 7.14 -4.93 4.14
N ILE A 12 7.07 -6.21 4.47
CA ILE A 12 5.93 -6.83 5.11
C ILE A 12 6.42 -7.28 6.49
N PRO A 13 5.79 -6.87 7.61
CA PRO A 13 6.19 -7.33 8.94
C PRO A 13 6.23 -8.86 8.99
N LYS A 14 7.01 -9.46 9.90
CA LYS A 14 7.06 -10.94 10.01
C LYS A 14 5.96 -11.52 10.89
N HIS A 15 5.54 -10.77 11.91
CA HIS A 15 4.59 -11.28 12.88
C HIS A 15 3.17 -11.30 12.29
N ARG A 16 2.43 -12.36 12.58
CA ARG A 16 1.08 -12.61 12.06
C ARG A 16 0.16 -13.04 13.18
N ILE A 17 -1.10 -12.67 13.07
CA ILE A 17 -2.16 -13.19 13.92
C ILE A 17 -3.26 -13.79 13.05
N ASN A 18 -3.74 -14.97 13.43
CA ASN A 18 -4.88 -15.59 12.78
C ASN A 18 -6.16 -14.82 13.14
N VAL A 19 -7.02 -14.53 12.16
CA VAL A 19 -8.26 -13.78 12.42
C VAL A 19 -9.20 -14.51 13.38
N LYS A 20 -9.09 -15.84 13.48
CA LYS A 20 -9.84 -16.66 14.44
C LYS A 20 -9.40 -16.38 15.89
N ASP A 21 -8.14 -16.02 16.13
CA ASP A 21 -7.66 -15.69 17.49
C ASP A 21 -8.28 -14.37 17.98
N ILE A 22 -8.42 -13.39 17.08
CA ILE A 22 -9.15 -12.14 17.34
C ILE A 22 -10.63 -12.46 17.61
N PHE A 23 -11.23 -13.31 16.77
CA PHE A 23 -12.64 -13.70 16.88
C PHE A 23 -12.96 -14.42 18.19
N ASN A 24 -12.07 -15.32 18.64
CA ASN A 24 -12.25 -16.10 19.86
C ASN A 24 -12.43 -15.21 21.10
N VAL A 25 -11.87 -14.00 21.07
CA VAL A 25 -12.03 -12.98 22.11
C VAL A 25 -13.31 -12.17 21.90
N TRP A 26 -13.51 -11.58 20.72
CA TRP A 26 -14.57 -10.58 20.52
C TRP A 26 -15.94 -11.12 20.16
N ARG A 27 -16.00 -12.21 19.38
CA ARG A 27 -17.26 -12.83 18.90
C ARG A 27 -18.29 -11.82 18.35
N ASN A 28 -17.82 -10.78 17.68
CA ASN A 28 -18.60 -9.62 17.22
C ASN A 28 -19.08 -9.72 15.76
N VAL A 29 -18.83 -10.85 15.10
CA VAL A 29 -19.22 -11.17 13.72
C VAL A 29 -19.65 -12.65 13.65
N THR A 30 -20.23 -13.09 12.53
CA THR A 30 -20.48 -14.52 12.32
C THR A 30 -19.23 -15.17 11.67
N PRO A 31 -18.84 -16.41 12.03
CA PRO A 31 -17.61 -17.04 11.52
C PRO A 31 -17.52 -17.15 10.00
N GLU A 32 -18.66 -17.26 9.31
CA GLU A 32 -18.74 -17.35 7.84
C GLU A 32 -18.20 -16.09 7.16
N ILE A 33 -18.04 -14.99 7.90
CA ILE A 33 -17.48 -13.75 7.35
C ILE A 33 -16.02 -13.91 6.90
N PHE A 34 -15.25 -14.79 7.56
CA PHE A 34 -13.84 -14.99 7.21
C PHE A 34 -13.69 -15.61 5.83
N ASP A 35 -14.52 -16.59 5.50
CA ASP A 35 -14.56 -17.18 4.16
C ASP A 35 -15.16 -16.19 3.15
N ARG A 36 -16.27 -15.52 3.51
CA ARG A 36 -16.94 -14.56 2.63
C ARG A 36 -16.09 -13.36 2.27
N MET A 37 -15.25 -12.87 3.18
CA MET A 37 -14.37 -11.71 2.97
C MET A 37 -12.95 -12.10 2.58
N SER A 38 -12.65 -13.40 2.53
CA SER A 38 -11.32 -13.95 2.31
C SER A 38 -10.30 -13.34 3.28
N LEU A 39 -10.49 -13.62 4.56
CA LEU A 39 -9.64 -13.17 5.66
C LEU A 39 -9.14 -14.40 6.43
N SER A 40 -7.81 -14.57 6.53
CA SER A 40 -7.20 -15.72 7.22
C SER A 40 -6.25 -15.25 8.33
N GLU A 41 -5.33 -14.37 7.99
CA GLU A 41 -4.37 -13.77 8.92
C GLU A 41 -4.03 -12.34 8.49
N ARG A 42 -3.47 -11.56 9.42
CA ARG A 42 -2.98 -10.21 9.15
C ARG A 42 -1.64 -9.98 9.82
N CYS A 43 -0.88 -9.00 9.32
CA CYS A 43 0.38 -8.60 9.94
C CYS A 43 0.15 -7.96 11.31
N VAL A 44 1.13 -8.17 12.19
CA VAL A 44 1.24 -7.52 13.49
C VAL A 44 2.55 -6.74 13.51
N LEU A 45 2.49 -5.49 13.95
CA LEU A 45 3.69 -4.70 14.17
C LEU A 45 4.38 -5.13 15.45
N LEU A 46 5.70 -5.20 15.41
CA LEU A 46 6.52 -5.22 16.60
C LEU A 46 6.54 -3.84 17.30
N PRO A 47 6.95 -3.80 18.58
CA PRO A 47 7.09 -2.55 19.33
C PRO A 47 8.03 -1.51 18.70
N ASP A 48 8.97 -1.94 17.88
CA ASP A 48 10.00 -1.16 17.19
C ASP A 48 9.70 -0.96 15.68
N GLU A 49 8.52 -1.33 15.22
CA GLU A 49 8.06 -1.12 13.85
C GLU A 49 7.00 -0.02 13.75
N ASP A 50 7.15 0.87 12.76
CA ASP A 50 6.16 1.86 12.38
C ASP A 50 6.18 2.12 10.87
N SER A 51 5.37 3.08 10.39
CA SER A 51 5.30 3.42 8.97
C SER A 51 6.61 4.00 8.43
N VAL A 52 7.46 4.61 9.27
CA VAL A 52 8.77 5.14 8.88
C VAL A 52 9.80 4.01 8.78
N THR A 53 9.87 3.09 9.74
CA THR A 53 10.84 1.98 9.68
C THR A 53 10.58 1.06 8.50
N MET A 54 9.31 0.78 8.19
CA MET A 54 8.94 0.01 6.99
C MET A 54 9.18 0.80 5.69
N ALA A 55 8.94 2.12 5.70
CA ALA A 55 9.26 2.99 4.57
C ALA A 55 10.77 2.98 4.26
N VAL A 56 11.62 3.11 5.29
CA VAL A 56 13.08 3.01 5.14
C VAL A 56 13.48 1.65 4.60
N SER A 57 12.93 0.56 5.17
CA SER A 57 13.28 -0.80 4.76
C SER A 57 12.93 -1.08 3.29
N SER A 58 11.72 -0.70 2.87
CA SER A 58 11.28 -0.88 1.47
C SER A 58 12.05 0.02 0.50
N ALA A 59 12.32 1.28 0.87
CA ALA A 59 13.08 2.22 0.04
C ALA A 59 14.57 1.83 -0.07
N GLN A 60 15.17 1.31 1.00
CA GLN A 60 16.54 0.79 0.97
C GLN A 60 16.64 -0.39 -0.01
N LEU A 61 15.68 -1.32 0.04
CA LEU A 61 15.61 -2.45 -0.90
C LEU A 61 15.43 -1.98 -2.35
N ALA A 62 14.58 -0.97 -2.59
CA ALA A 62 14.40 -0.39 -3.92
C ALA A 62 15.69 0.28 -4.42
N LEU A 63 16.37 1.05 -3.58
CA LEU A 63 17.65 1.70 -3.90
C LEU A 63 18.74 0.68 -4.22
N ASP A 64 18.90 -0.34 -3.39
CA ASP A 64 19.90 -1.39 -3.60
C ASP A 64 19.67 -2.12 -4.93
N ARG A 65 18.42 -2.43 -5.26
CA ARG A 65 18.02 -3.04 -6.54
C ARG A 65 18.19 -2.09 -7.74
N SER A 66 18.18 -0.77 -7.52
CA SER A 66 18.39 0.20 -8.61
C SER A 66 19.84 0.27 -9.08
N GLY A 67 20.79 -0.02 -8.18
CA GLY A 67 22.22 0.21 -8.41
C GLY A 67 22.63 1.69 -8.52
N LEU A 68 21.71 2.63 -8.26
CA LEU A 68 21.99 4.06 -8.33
C LEU A 68 22.76 4.54 -7.10
N ALA A 69 23.65 5.50 -7.32
CA ALA A 69 24.27 6.24 -6.24
C ALA A 69 23.25 7.15 -5.55
N ARG A 70 23.29 7.20 -4.21
CA ARG A 70 22.34 7.97 -3.38
C ARG A 70 22.34 9.46 -3.70
N ASP A 71 23.46 10.00 -4.19
CA ASP A 71 23.65 11.40 -4.55
C ASP A 71 22.92 11.83 -5.83
N LYS A 72 22.39 10.86 -6.59
CA LYS A 72 21.57 11.06 -7.80
C LYS A 72 20.08 11.25 -7.52
N ILE A 73 19.62 10.88 -6.32
CA ILE A 73 18.23 11.06 -5.94
C ILE A 73 17.97 12.56 -5.73
N GLY A 74 17.00 13.10 -6.46
CA GLY A 74 16.61 14.52 -6.40
C GLY A 74 15.28 14.76 -5.69
N ALA A 75 14.50 13.71 -5.41
CA ALA A 75 13.26 13.81 -4.65
C ALA A 75 12.91 12.54 -3.85
N LEU A 76 12.22 12.72 -2.73
CA LEU A 76 11.62 11.68 -1.90
C LEU A 76 10.20 12.11 -1.50
N VAL A 77 9.19 11.32 -1.88
CA VAL A 77 7.79 11.55 -1.52
C VAL A 77 7.29 10.39 -0.68
N PHE A 78 6.86 10.68 0.55
CA PHE A 78 6.36 9.68 1.49
C PHE A 78 4.83 9.75 1.64
N GLY A 79 4.13 8.76 1.10
CA GLY A 79 2.69 8.59 1.19
C GLY A 79 2.25 7.73 2.38
N THR A 80 1.53 8.32 3.34
CA THR A 80 0.98 7.58 4.50
C THR A 80 -0.25 8.28 5.06
N CYS A 81 -1.22 7.52 5.60
CA CYS A 81 -2.32 8.05 6.42
C CYS A 81 -2.18 7.74 7.92
N THR A 82 -1.08 7.08 8.28
CA THR A 82 -0.71 6.70 9.66
C THR A 82 0.68 7.26 10.01
N ASN A 83 0.86 8.54 9.71
CA ASN A 83 2.11 9.27 9.98
C ASN A 83 2.41 9.29 11.49
N PRO A 84 3.65 8.98 11.94
CA PRO A 84 4.02 9.09 13.36
C PRO A 84 4.08 10.54 13.85
N PHE A 85 4.22 11.50 12.95
CA PHE A 85 4.27 12.94 13.26
C PHE A 85 3.19 13.69 12.50
N ASP A 86 2.37 14.46 13.23
CA ASP A 86 1.34 15.30 12.62
C ASP A 86 1.91 16.58 11.98
N THR A 87 3.03 17.10 12.51
CA THR A 87 3.63 18.36 12.04
C THR A 87 5.02 18.19 11.42
N LYS A 88 5.90 17.38 12.05
CA LYS A 88 7.24 17.12 11.50
C LYS A 88 7.10 16.20 10.29
N ALA A 89 7.81 16.51 9.20
CA ALA A 89 7.87 15.63 8.04
C ALA A 89 8.67 14.35 8.36
N SER A 90 8.01 13.19 8.34
CA SER A 90 8.60 11.87 8.51
C SER A 90 9.54 11.50 7.36
N SER A 91 9.27 12.01 6.16
CA SER A 91 10.17 11.92 5.00
C SER A 91 11.58 12.45 5.28
N THR A 92 11.76 13.42 6.18
CA THR A 92 13.10 13.88 6.58
C THR A 92 13.87 12.81 7.36
N ILE A 93 13.17 11.98 8.14
CA ILE A 93 13.78 10.85 8.86
C ILE A 93 14.17 9.76 7.85
N ILE A 94 13.31 9.50 6.87
CA ILE A 94 13.57 8.54 5.80
C ILE A 94 14.78 8.98 4.97
N LEU A 95 14.85 10.26 4.61
CA LEU A 95 15.97 10.87 3.89
C LEU A 95 17.30 10.62 4.63
N ASP A 96 17.35 10.96 5.92
CA ASP A 96 18.55 10.81 6.75
C ASP A 96 18.94 9.33 6.91
N ALA A 97 17.97 8.44 7.20
CA ALA A 97 18.21 7.01 7.37
C ALA A 97 18.72 6.34 6.07
N LEU A 98 18.23 6.80 4.92
CA LEU A 98 18.70 6.37 3.61
C LEU A 98 19.97 7.09 3.16
N GLY A 99 20.58 7.95 3.99
CA GLY A 99 21.83 8.66 3.66
C GLY A 99 21.75 9.42 2.33
N LEU A 100 20.59 9.99 2.02
CA LEU A 100 20.40 10.82 0.84
C LEU A 100 20.99 12.22 1.06
N ARG A 101 21.06 13.02 0.00
CA ARG A 101 21.48 14.41 0.13
C ARG A 101 20.40 15.25 0.78
N ASN A 102 20.81 16.26 1.53
CA ASN A 102 19.90 17.20 2.18
C ASN A 102 19.26 18.20 1.20
N ASN A 103 19.82 18.36 -0.01
CA ASN A 103 19.37 19.33 -1.01
C ASN A 103 18.47 18.68 -2.08
N ILE A 104 17.41 17.98 -1.64
CA ILE A 104 16.43 17.30 -2.50
C ILE A 104 15.01 17.77 -2.17
N ILE A 105 14.07 17.53 -3.07
CA ILE A 105 12.64 17.76 -2.77
C ILE A 105 12.17 16.64 -1.84
N CYS A 106 11.63 16.98 -0.66
CA CYS A 106 11.27 15.99 0.35
C CYS A 106 10.00 16.42 1.09
N TYR A 107 8.96 15.59 1.06
CA TYR A 107 7.71 15.87 1.78
C TYR A 107 6.88 14.61 2.03
N ASP A 108 5.97 14.75 3.00
CA ASP A 108 4.92 13.77 3.30
C ASP A 108 3.67 14.11 2.50
N LEU A 109 2.94 13.09 2.05
CA LEU A 109 1.70 13.18 1.31
C LEU A 109 0.64 12.30 1.97
N GLN A 110 -0.56 12.84 2.14
CA GLN A 110 -1.69 12.11 2.71
C GLN A 110 -2.94 12.29 1.86
N PHE A 111 -3.54 11.16 1.51
CA PHE A 111 -4.93 11.04 1.08
C PHE A 111 -5.38 9.59 1.32
N GLY A 112 -5.83 9.30 2.54
CA GLY A 112 -6.29 7.96 2.92
C GLY A 112 -5.34 6.85 2.46
N THR A 113 -5.89 5.73 1.99
CA THR A 113 -5.10 4.61 1.49
C THR A 113 -4.63 4.77 0.03
N LYS A 114 -4.91 5.89 -0.64
CA LYS A 114 -4.30 6.23 -1.95
C LYS A 114 -3.01 7.07 -1.81
N SER A 115 -2.56 7.37 -0.59
CA SER A 115 -1.37 8.19 -0.38
C SER A 115 -0.13 7.64 -1.09
N GLY A 116 0.03 6.31 -1.14
CA GLY A 116 1.15 5.66 -1.83
C GLY A 116 1.13 5.84 -3.36
N SER A 117 -0.02 5.65 -4.00
CA SER A 117 -0.15 5.88 -5.45
C SER A 117 -0.01 7.36 -5.81
N SER A 118 -0.55 8.25 -4.96
CA SER A 118 -0.39 9.69 -5.12
C SER A 118 1.08 10.11 -4.96
N ALA A 119 1.85 9.47 -4.07
CA ALA A 119 3.30 9.65 -3.97
C ALA A 119 4.03 9.23 -5.25
N ILE A 120 3.65 8.11 -5.88
CA ILE A 120 4.20 7.68 -7.17
C ILE A 120 3.90 8.72 -8.26
N ILE A 121 2.65 9.19 -8.37
CA ILE A 121 2.26 10.19 -9.36
C ILE A 121 3.03 11.50 -9.16
N ALA A 122 3.14 11.97 -7.92
CA ALA A 122 3.86 13.20 -7.59
C ALA A 122 5.35 13.08 -7.90
N ALA A 123 6.01 12.01 -7.45
CA ALA A 123 7.41 11.75 -7.72
C ALA A 123 7.69 11.55 -9.22
N ALA A 124 6.83 10.85 -9.94
CA ALA A 124 6.94 10.67 -11.39
C ALA A 124 6.79 12.01 -12.13
N SER A 125 5.94 12.91 -11.63
CA SER A 125 5.77 14.26 -12.19
C SER A 125 7.00 15.15 -11.96
N LEU A 126 7.68 15.02 -10.81
CA LEU A 126 8.95 15.70 -10.54
C LEU A 126 10.07 15.24 -11.49
N VAL A 127 10.12 13.95 -11.79
CA VAL A 127 11.07 13.40 -12.79
C VAL A 127 10.69 13.82 -14.21
N GLU A 128 9.40 13.75 -14.56
CA GLU A 128 8.93 14.08 -15.90
C GLU A 128 9.23 15.54 -16.25
N SER A 129 8.96 16.46 -15.32
CA SER A 129 9.24 17.90 -15.45
C SER A 129 10.73 18.27 -15.43
N GLY A 130 11.60 17.35 -15.00
CA GLY A 130 13.05 17.58 -14.89
C GLY A 130 13.48 18.29 -13.61
N MET A 131 12.59 18.44 -12.62
CA MET A 131 12.95 18.97 -11.29
C MET A 131 13.82 18.00 -10.48
N ALA A 132 13.74 16.70 -10.77
CA ALA A 132 14.61 15.66 -10.22
C ALA A 132 15.09 14.71 -11.33
N GLU A 133 16.34 14.27 -11.28
CA GLU A 133 16.86 13.25 -12.21
C GLU A 133 16.24 11.88 -11.90
N TYR A 134 16.22 11.53 -10.61
CA TYR A 134 15.59 10.35 -10.05
C TYR A 134 14.80 10.73 -8.80
N ALA A 135 13.72 10.01 -8.52
CA ALA A 135 12.90 10.21 -7.34
C ALA A 135 12.57 8.89 -6.65
N ILE A 136 12.35 8.93 -5.34
CA ILE A 136 11.81 7.81 -4.57
C ILE A 136 10.37 8.15 -4.20
N ALA A 137 9.46 7.22 -4.46
CA ALA A 137 8.12 7.24 -3.92
C ALA A 137 7.95 6.09 -2.94
N VAL A 138 7.34 6.36 -1.78
CA VAL A 138 7.06 5.35 -0.77
C VAL A 138 5.59 5.42 -0.37
N GLY A 139 4.92 4.28 -0.30
CA GLY A 139 3.62 4.12 0.34
C GLY A 139 3.77 3.21 1.55
N SER A 140 3.46 3.69 2.76
CA SER A 140 3.50 2.85 3.95
C SER A 140 2.40 3.21 4.94
N ASP A 141 1.78 2.19 5.53
CA ASP A 141 0.82 2.39 6.61
C ASP A 141 0.89 1.30 7.68
N THR A 142 0.39 1.67 8.86
CA THR A 142 0.26 0.86 10.06
C THR A 142 -1.19 0.85 10.55
N LEU A 143 -2.11 0.43 9.68
CA LEU A 143 -3.55 0.42 9.97
C LEU A 143 -3.87 -0.41 11.22
N ASN A 144 -3.19 -1.54 11.43
CA ASN A 144 -3.33 -2.35 12.64
C ASN A 144 -3.11 -1.55 13.94
N ARG A 145 -2.16 -0.60 13.98
CA ARG A 145 -1.92 0.29 15.13
C ARG A 145 -3.02 1.36 15.32
N HIS A 146 -3.76 1.65 14.24
CA HIS A 146 -4.70 2.76 14.10
C HIS A 146 -6.16 2.30 13.91
N PHE A 147 -6.47 1.02 14.06
CA PHE A 147 -7.83 0.53 14.26
C PHE A 147 -8.01 0.01 15.70
N PRO A 148 -9.14 0.35 16.36
CA PRO A 148 -9.34 0.03 17.78
C PRO A 148 -9.59 -1.47 17.97
N PRO A 149 -9.20 -2.05 19.13
CA PRO A 149 -9.60 -3.41 19.48
C PRO A 149 -11.13 -3.58 19.43
N GLY A 150 -11.60 -4.70 18.87
CA GLY A 150 -13.02 -5.07 18.84
C GLY A 150 -13.85 -4.44 17.73
N THR A 151 -13.25 -3.66 16.83
CA THR A 151 -13.88 -3.27 15.56
C THR A 151 -13.83 -4.42 14.54
N GLN A 152 -14.76 -4.47 13.60
CA GLN A 152 -14.70 -5.46 12.52
C GLN A 152 -13.50 -5.24 11.58
N MET A 153 -12.98 -4.01 11.52
CA MET A 153 -11.74 -3.75 10.77
C MET A 153 -10.51 -4.41 11.38
N GLU A 154 -10.54 -4.81 12.66
CA GLU A 154 -9.38 -5.44 13.31
C GLU A 154 -8.97 -6.77 12.64
N TYR A 155 -9.91 -7.44 11.97
CA TYR A 155 -9.66 -8.68 11.24
C TYR A 155 -8.83 -8.48 9.98
N SER A 156 -8.80 -7.29 9.39
CA SER A 156 -8.02 -7.00 8.19
C SER A 156 -7.00 -5.89 8.35
N ALA A 157 -7.18 -4.96 9.30
CA ALA A 157 -6.25 -3.86 9.53
C ALA A 157 -4.84 -4.37 9.77
N SER A 158 -3.89 -3.96 8.93
CA SER A 158 -2.55 -4.52 8.90
C SER A 158 -1.49 -3.44 8.69
N ALA A 159 -0.28 -3.83 8.33
CA ALA A 159 0.84 -2.94 8.11
C ALA A 159 1.70 -3.43 6.93
N GLY A 160 2.30 -2.49 6.21
CA GLY A 160 3.25 -2.80 5.15
C GLY A 160 3.77 -1.55 4.46
N ALA A 161 4.79 -1.72 3.62
CA ALA A 161 5.34 -0.67 2.78
C ALA A 161 5.69 -1.16 1.38
N PHE A 162 5.57 -0.25 0.43
CA PHE A 162 6.10 -0.35 -0.92
C PHE A 162 6.91 0.91 -1.21
N ALA A 163 8.04 0.75 -1.88
CA ALA A 163 8.80 1.87 -2.42
C ALA A 163 9.24 1.56 -3.85
N CYS A 164 9.37 2.61 -4.67
CA CYS A 164 9.98 2.51 -5.99
C CYS A 164 10.90 3.68 -6.29
N VAL A 165 11.92 3.40 -7.12
CA VAL A 165 12.80 4.40 -7.69
C VAL A 165 12.31 4.72 -9.09
N LEU A 166 12.12 6.00 -9.37
CA LEU A 166 11.59 6.54 -10.62
C LEU A 166 12.69 7.28 -11.39
N GLY A 167 12.65 7.18 -12.71
CA GLY A 167 13.59 7.87 -13.61
C GLY A 167 13.14 7.78 -15.07
N LYS A 168 14.05 8.09 -16.01
CA LYS A 168 13.80 8.03 -17.46
C LYS A 168 14.65 7.00 -18.22
N LYS A 169 15.58 6.33 -17.54
CA LYS A 169 16.54 5.36 -18.10
C LYS A 169 16.53 4.07 -17.31
N ASP A 170 16.87 2.96 -17.98
CA ASP A 170 17.00 1.62 -17.38
C ASP A 170 15.76 1.16 -16.61
N LEU A 171 14.59 1.56 -17.14
CA LEU A 171 13.28 1.33 -16.57
C LEU A 171 12.94 -0.16 -16.64
N ILE A 172 12.51 -0.76 -15.54
CA ILE A 172 11.83 -2.06 -15.56
C ILE A 172 10.39 -1.94 -16.05
N ALA A 173 9.78 -0.77 -15.87
CA ALA A 173 8.43 -0.50 -16.33
C ALA A 173 8.21 0.99 -16.58
N LYS A 174 7.50 1.32 -17.65
CA LYS A 174 7.13 2.68 -18.04
C LYS A 174 5.74 3.02 -17.53
N ILE A 175 5.55 4.22 -16.99
CA ILE A 175 4.20 4.72 -16.69
C ILE A 175 3.62 5.24 -18.02
N GLU A 176 2.64 4.54 -18.57
CA GLU A 176 2.00 4.90 -19.84
C GLU A 176 1.12 6.14 -19.65
N GLY A 177 0.33 6.14 -18.57
CA GLY A 177 -0.47 7.28 -18.13
C GLY A 177 -1.18 6.99 -16.80
N PHE A 178 -1.79 8.04 -16.24
CA PHE A 178 -2.60 7.96 -15.04
C PHE A 178 -3.83 8.89 -15.13
N THR A 179 -4.80 8.63 -14.26
CA THR A 179 -5.96 9.47 -13.94
C THR A 179 -6.18 9.46 -12.42
N THR A 180 -6.86 10.49 -11.92
CA THR A 180 -7.26 10.59 -10.51
C THR A 180 -8.71 11.04 -10.45
N TYR A 181 -9.44 10.57 -9.45
CA TYR A 181 -10.81 11.01 -9.15
C TYR A 181 -10.91 11.29 -7.65
N ALA A 182 -11.63 12.35 -7.26
CA ALA A 182 -11.83 12.70 -5.86
C ALA A 182 -13.17 13.40 -5.66
N SER A 183 -13.80 13.16 -4.51
CA SER A 183 -14.97 13.89 -4.04
C SER A 183 -15.01 13.91 -2.51
N ASP A 184 -15.82 14.79 -1.92
CA ASP A 184 -16.02 14.82 -0.47
C ASP A 184 -17.01 13.72 -0.06
N LEU A 185 -16.48 12.69 0.60
CA LEU A 185 -17.25 11.56 1.12
C LEU A 185 -16.55 11.00 2.37
N SER A 186 -17.16 11.21 3.53
CA SER A 186 -16.66 10.73 4.81
C SER A 186 -17.00 9.25 5.06
N ASP A 187 -16.48 8.34 4.25
CA ASP A 187 -16.66 6.89 4.43
C ASP A 187 -15.76 6.30 5.53
N TYR A 188 -14.50 6.75 5.60
CA TYR A 188 -13.61 6.59 6.76
C TYR A 188 -12.89 7.90 7.01
N PHE A 189 -12.68 8.25 8.27
CA PHE A 189 -12.01 9.50 8.64
C PHE A 189 -11.28 9.36 9.98
N ARG A 190 -10.33 10.26 10.24
CA ARG A 190 -9.61 10.34 11.52
C ARG A 190 -9.38 11.82 11.85
N PRO A 191 -10.16 12.38 12.79
CA PRO A 191 -9.95 13.76 13.24
C PRO A 191 -8.56 13.96 13.84
N GLU A 192 -8.07 15.20 13.88
CA GLU A 192 -6.80 15.52 14.51
C GLU A 192 -6.78 15.09 15.99
N GLY A 193 -5.63 14.58 16.46
CA GLY A 193 -5.47 14.05 17.82
C GLY A 193 -6.04 12.64 18.04
N GLU A 194 -6.91 12.13 17.16
CA GLU A 194 -7.42 10.77 17.27
C GLU A 194 -6.38 9.74 16.79
N ARG A 195 -6.14 8.73 17.63
CA ARG A 195 -5.31 7.57 17.24
C ARG A 195 -6.03 6.67 16.24
N TYR A 196 -7.33 6.48 16.45
CA TYR A 196 -8.09 5.45 15.76
C TYR A 196 -8.87 6.01 14.57
N ILE A 197 -8.76 5.32 13.43
CA ILE A 197 -9.58 5.58 12.24
C ILE A 197 -11.01 5.18 12.54
N GLN A 198 -11.93 6.08 12.21
CA GLN A 198 -13.36 5.92 12.42
C GLN A 198 -14.06 5.53 11.12
N LEU A 199 -15.16 4.81 11.26
CA LEU A 199 -16.02 4.41 10.16
C LEU A 199 -17.16 5.44 10.05
N GLY A 200 -17.35 6.02 8.87
CA GLY A 200 -18.52 6.85 8.56
C GLY A 200 -19.74 6.05 8.13
N GLY A 201 -19.58 4.74 7.93
CA GLY A 201 -20.68 3.82 7.60
C GLY A 201 -20.38 2.37 7.98
N GLY A 202 -21.28 1.46 7.61
CA GLY A 202 -21.11 0.03 7.90
C GLY A 202 -19.91 -0.60 7.18
N TRP A 203 -19.26 -1.56 7.84
CA TRP A 203 -18.09 -2.30 7.33
C TRP A 203 -18.33 -3.07 6.01
N ILE A 204 -19.59 -3.43 5.72
CA ILE A 204 -19.98 -4.28 4.58
C ILE A 204 -21.13 -3.62 3.82
N GLY A 205 -21.11 -3.74 2.49
CA GLY A 205 -22.23 -3.37 1.63
C GLY A 205 -22.12 -1.94 1.11
N HIS A 206 -23.03 -1.06 1.54
CA HIS A 206 -23.24 0.28 0.96
C HIS A 206 -21.97 1.15 0.90
N VAL A 207 -21.05 1.03 1.87
CA VAL A 207 -19.78 1.78 1.87
C VAL A 207 -18.86 1.38 0.71
N SER A 208 -18.82 0.09 0.33
CA SER A 208 -18.05 -0.32 -0.85
C SER A 208 -18.67 0.23 -2.14
N ASN A 209 -19.99 0.43 -2.18
CA ASN A 209 -20.65 0.99 -3.36
C ASN A 209 -20.41 2.50 -3.47
N TRP A 210 -20.74 3.28 -2.42
CA TRP A 210 -20.65 4.74 -2.44
C TRP A 210 -19.22 5.27 -2.32
N GLY A 211 -18.34 4.54 -1.64
CA GLY A 211 -16.93 4.88 -1.54
C GLY A 211 -16.13 4.26 -2.68
N LEU A 212 -15.77 2.99 -2.51
CA LEU A 212 -14.82 2.29 -3.39
C LEU A 212 -15.25 2.33 -4.87
N LEU A 213 -16.46 1.85 -5.21
CA LEU A 213 -16.88 1.73 -6.62
C LEU A 213 -17.17 3.08 -7.27
N GLU A 214 -17.85 3.99 -6.59
CA GLU A 214 -18.12 5.34 -7.13
C GLU A 214 -16.86 6.15 -7.44
N HIS A 215 -15.71 5.83 -6.83
CA HIS A 215 -14.45 6.52 -7.14
C HIS A 215 -13.56 5.73 -8.10
N THR A 216 -13.40 4.42 -7.86
CA THR A 216 -12.51 3.58 -8.68
C THR A 216 -13.02 3.36 -10.09
N ILE A 217 -14.33 3.17 -10.27
CA ILE A 217 -14.91 2.87 -11.58
C ILE A 217 -14.80 4.04 -12.56
N PRO A 218 -15.25 5.28 -12.25
CA PRO A 218 -15.07 6.39 -13.17
C PRO A 218 -13.59 6.71 -13.41
N CYS A 219 -12.74 6.66 -12.37
CA CYS A 219 -11.30 6.88 -12.52
C CYS A 219 -10.66 5.90 -13.51
N SER A 220 -11.02 4.61 -13.40
CA SER A 220 -10.53 3.55 -14.28
C SER A 220 -11.05 3.70 -15.72
N LYS A 221 -12.36 3.96 -15.88
CA LYS A 221 -12.96 4.18 -17.21
C LYS A 221 -12.35 5.38 -17.92
N GLU A 222 -12.04 6.45 -17.19
CA GLU A 222 -11.35 7.61 -17.74
C GLU A 222 -9.93 7.24 -18.22
N LEU A 223 -9.18 6.46 -17.44
CA LEU A 223 -7.86 5.98 -17.86
C LEU A 223 -7.95 5.14 -19.14
N PHE A 224 -8.87 4.17 -19.17
CA PHE A 224 -9.05 3.29 -20.31
C PHE A 224 -9.47 4.06 -21.56
N ALA A 225 -10.38 5.04 -21.43
CA ALA A 225 -10.75 5.90 -22.54
C ALA A 225 -9.59 6.78 -23.03
N LYS A 226 -8.85 7.39 -22.09
CA LYS A 226 -7.68 8.25 -22.37
C LYS A 226 -6.58 7.50 -23.13
N LEU A 227 -6.34 6.24 -22.77
CA LEU A 227 -5.31 5.39 -23.36
C LEU A 227 -5.84 4.46 -24.46
N LYS A 228 -7.16 4.47 -24.72
CA LYS A 228 -7.86 3.60 -25.67
C LYS A 228 -7.62 2.11 -25.40
N LEU A 229 -7.74 1.70 -24.14
CA LEU A 229 -7.53 0.33 -23.67
C LEU A 229 -8.87 -0.40 -23.48
N ASP A 230 -8.89 -1.68 -23.84
CA ASP A 230 -9.96 -2.64 -23.56
C ASP A 230 -9.62 -3.43 -22.28
N PRO A 231 -10.34 -3.22 -21.17
CA PRO A 231 -10.06 -3.89 -19.90
C PRO A 231 -10.13 -5.42 -19.97
N SER A 232 -10.84 -5.99 -20.95
CA SER A 232 -10.97 -7.43 -21.10
C SER A 232 -9.79 -8.10 -21.82
N LYS A 233 -8.86 -7.32 -22.39
CA LYS A 233 -7.80 -7.84 -23.29
C LYS A 233 -6.43 -7.24 -23.09
N ASP A 234 -6.35 -5.96 -22.71
CA ASP A 234 -5.11 -5.21 -22.83
C ASP A 234 -4.20 -5.30 -21.60
N PHE A 235 -4.63 -5.99 -20.55
CA PHE A 235 -3.88 -6.15 -19.30
C PHE A 235 -3.43 -7.59 -19.09
N ALA A 236 -2.18 -7.75 -18.66
CA ALA A 236 -1.58 -9.03 -18.27
C ALA A 236 -1.53 -9.21 -16.74
N GLY A 237 -1.79 -8.14 -15.98
CA GLY A 237 -1.85 -8.18 -14.52
C GLY A 237 -2.58 -6.96 -13.98
N VAL A 238 -3.23 -7.14 -12.83
CA VAL A 238 -4.03 -6.09 -12.20
C VAL A 238 -3.74 -6.01 -10.71
N ALA A 239 -3.60 -4.81 -10.17
CA ALA A 239 -3.40 -4.55 -8.75
C ALA A 239 -4.48 -3.57 -8.28
N LEU A 240 -5.40 -4.04 -7.46
CA LEU A 240 -6.62 -3.31 -7.10
C LEU A 240 -6.68 -3.05 -5.58
N PRO A 241 -7.55 -2.13 -5.12
CA PRO A 241 -7.73 -1.87 -3.70
C PRO A 241 -8.26 -3.12 -2.99
N GLN A 242 -7.67 -3.45 -1.84
CA GLN A 242 -7.94 -4.72 -1.17
C GLN A 242 -7.95 -4.62 0.36
N ALA A 243 -8.94 -3.89 0.90
CA ALA A 243 -9.16 -3.87 2.35
C ALA A 243 -9.65 -5.22 2.91
N ASN A 244 -10.17 -6.07 2.02
CA ASN A 244 -10.46 -7.50 2.16
C ASN A 244 -10.27 -8.18 0.80
N GLY A 245 -10.29 -9.51 0.72
CA GLY A 245 -10.05 -10.21 -0.55
C GLY A 245 -11.21 -10.15 -1.56
N VAL A 246 -12.36 -9.57 -1.19
CA VAL A 246 -13.53 -9.43 -2.08
C VAL A 246 -13.54 -8.09 -2.81
N GLN A 247 -13.06 -7.02 -2.19
CA GLN A 247 -12.97 -5.69 -2.82
C GLN A 247 -12.29 -5.68 -4.20
N PRO A 248 -11.13 -6.32 -4.41
CA PRO A 248 -10.53 -6.36 -5.74
C PRO A 248 -11.43 -7.06 -6.75
N MET A 249 -12.16 -8.11 -6.34
CA MET A 249 -13.11 -8.82 -7.20
C MET A 249 -14.32 -7.96 -7.57
N MET A 250 -14.84 -7.14 -6.64
CA MET A 250 -15.94 -6.21 -6.92
C MET A 250 -15.55 -5.16 -7.96
N VAL A 251 -14.36 -4.57 -7.81
CA VAL A 251 -13.82 -3.58 -8.76
C VAL A 251 -13.61 -4.24 -10.12
N ALA A 252 -12.97 -5.41 -10.15
CA ALA A 252 -12.69 -6.14 -11.39
C ALA A 252 -13.95 -6.54 -12.16
N GLY A 253 -14.93 -7.14 -11.47
CA GLY A 253 -16.19 -7.55 -12.09
C GLY A 253 -16.96 -6.36 -12.68
N THR A 254 -16.94 -5.21 -12.00
CA THR A 254 -17.60 -3.99 -12.51
C THR A 254 -16.88 -3.37 -13.71
N LEU A 255 -15.55 -3.53 -13.78
CA LEU A 255 -14.73 -3.05 -14.91
C LEU A 255 -14.65 -4.02 -16.08
N GLY A 256 -15.10 -5.27 -15.91
CA GLY A 256 -14.94 -6.32 -16.92
C GLY A 256 -13.50 -6.80 -17.09
N LEU A 257 -12.69 -6.69 -16.02
CA LEU A 257 -11.33 -7.26 -15.99
C LEU A 257 -11.40 -8.78 -15.85
N ASP A 258 -10.41 -9.49 -16.39
CA ASP A 258 -10.29 -10.94 -16.21
C ASP A 258 -10.05 -11.27 -14.73
N MET A 259 -10.97 -12.05 -14.16
CA MET A 259 -10.92 -12.48 -12.75
C MET A 259 -9.68 -13.30 -12.43
N PHE A 260 -9.13 -14.06 -13.39
CA PHE A 260 -7.93 -14.85 -13.17
C PHE A 260 -6.72 -13.96 -12.85
N LEU A 261 -6.58 -12.82 -13.56
CA LEU A 261 -5.52 -11.84 -13.30
C LEU A 261 -5.65 -11.21 -11.91
N VAL A 262 -6.87 -10.99 -11.45
CA VAL A 262 -7.16 -10.40 -10.14
C VAL A 262 -6.77 -11.37 -9.04
N MET A 263 -7.13 -12.65 -9.16
CA MET A 263 -6.84 -13.67 -8.15
C MET A 263 -5.34 -13.80 -7.85
N GLN A 264 -4.48 -13.58 -8.85
CA GLN A 264 -3.02 -13.63 -8.69
C GLN A 264 -2.47 -12.52 -7.78
N SER A 265 -3.20 -11.42 -7.60
CA SER A 265 -2.75 -10.22 -6.88
C SER A 265 -3.54 -9.96 -5.59
N VAL A 266 -4.46 -10.85 -5.20
CA VAL A 266 -5.16 -10.79 -3.91
C VAL A 266 -4.24 -11.33 -2.81
N LEU A 267 -3.78 -10.45 -1.93
CA LEU A 267 -2.84 -10.76 -0.84
C LEU A 267 -3.44 -10.56 0.55
N THR A 268 -4.57 -9.85 0.66
CA THR A 268 -5.25 -9.61 1.93
C THR A 268 -5.48 -10.83 2.81
N PRO A 269 -5.75 -12.06 2.29
CA PRO A 269 -5.89 -13.24 3.13
C PRO A 269 -4.62 -13.56 3.95
N SER A 270 -3.43 -13.22 3.45
CA SER A 270 -2.14 -13.56 4.04
C SER A 270 -1.47 -12.40 4.79
N ILE A 271 -1.76 -11.15 4.38
CA ILE A 271 -1.10 -9.98 4.95
C ILE A 271 -2.06 -8.89 5.42
N GLY A 272 -3.37 -9.05 5.26
CA GLY A 272 -4.35 -8.01 5.59
C GLY A 272 -4.24 -6.74 4.73
N ASN A 273 -4.96 -5.70 5.15
CA ASN A 273 -4.99 -4.39 4.53
C ASN A 273 -3.77 -3.57 4.94
N CYS A 274 -2.84 -3.38 4.01
CA CYS A 274 -1.60 -2.62 4.20
C CYS A 274 -1.74 -1.12 3.89
N GLY A 275 -2.97 -0.58 3.87
CA GLY A 275 -3.25 0.85 3.68
C GLY A 275 -2.69 1.41 2.39
N SER A 276 -1.85 2.45 2.48
CA SER A 276 -1.18 3.10 1.34
C SER A 276 -0.32 2.16 0.49
N ALA A 277 0.02 0.98 1.00
CA ALA A 277 0.72 -0.07 0.26
C ALA A 277 -0.21 -1.15 -0.30
N SER A 278 -1.53 -1.11 -0.04
CA SER A 278 -2.46 -2.22 -0.30
C SER A 278 -2.57 -2.62 -1.77
N ALA A 279 -2.53 -1.64 -2.69
CA ALA A 279 -2.51 -1.89 -4.13
C ALA A 279 -1.08 -1.95 -4.70
N LEU A 280 -0.07 -1.57 -3.91
CA LEU A 280 1.32 -1.45 -4.36
C LEU A 280 2.17 -2.69 -4.04
N ILE A 281 1.90 -3.39 -2.93
CA ILE A 281 2.52 -4.71 -2.67
C ILE A 281 2.07 -5.74 -3.73
N PRO A 282 0.79 -5.80 -4.14
CA PRO A 282 0.38 -6.62 -5.28
C PRO A 282 1.08 -6.23 -6.59
N LEU A 283 1.30 -4.94 -6.84
CA LEU A 283 2.11 -4.49 -7.98
C LEU A 283 3.55 -5.03 -7.90
N ALA A 284 4.17 -5.00 -6.72
CA ALA A 284 5.49 -5.60 -6.51
C ALA A 284 5.47 -7.11 -6.80
N LYS A 285 4.44 -7.84 -6.35
CA LYS A 285 4.28 -9.27 -6.64
C LYS A 285 4.18 -9.53 -8.14
N LEU A 286 3.45 -8.69 -8.88
CA LEU A 286 3.41 -8.79 -10.34
C LEU A 286 4.80 -8.56 -10.93
N PHE A 287 5.55 -7.55 -10.46
CA PHE A 287 6.92 -7.32 -10.91
C PHE A 287 7.92 -8.41 -10.54
N ASP A 288 7.67 -9.21 -9.51
CA ASP A 288 8.55 -10.33 -9.16
C ASP A 288 8.60 -11.37 -10.30
N TYR A 289 7.54 -11.46 -11.13
CA TYR A 289 7.37 -12.51 -12.14
C TYR A 289 6.98 -12.03 -13.56
N ALA A 290 6.71 -10.73 -13.74
CA ALA A 290 6.23 -10.19 -15.02
C ALA A 290 7.23 -10.41 -16.16
N GLY A 291 6.69 -10.72 -17.34
CA GLY A 291 7.44 -10.77 -18.60
C GLY A 291 7.67 -9.38 -19.20
N ALA A 292 8.47 -9.33 -20.28
CA ALA A 292 8.71 -8.11 -21.02
C ALA A 292 7.46 -7.60 -21.77
N ASN A 293 7.24 -6.27 -21.77
CA ASN A 293 6.18 -5.58 -22.51
C ASN A 293 4.75 -5.96 -22.10
N GLU A 294 4.59 -6.46 -20.87
CA GLU A 294 3.30 -6.71 -20.25
C GLU A 294 2.71 -5.40 -19.72
N ARG A 295 1.41 -5.20 -19.93
CA ARG A 295 0.70 -4.06 -19.38
C ARG A 295 0.00 -4.45 -18.09
N LEU A 296 0.27 -3.69 -17.03
CA LEU A 296 -0.29 -3.84 -15.70
C LEU A 296 -1.23 -2.67 -15.41
N PHE A 297 -2.41 -2.99 -14.87
CA PHE A 297 -3.35 -1.99 -14.38
C PHE A 297 -3.22 -1.86 -12.86
N VAL A 298 -3.05 -0.63 -12.36
CA VAL A 298 -3.03 -0.36 -10.92
C VAL A 298 -4.15 0.60 -10.59
N CYS A 299 -4.99 0.24 -9.62
CA CYS A 299 -6.01 1.11 -9.06
C CYS A 299 -5.85 1.15 -7.54
N SER A 300 -5.76 2.35 -7.00
CA SER A 300 -5.77 2.60 -5.55
C SER A 300 -7.02 3.38 -5.18
N TYR A 301 -7.50 3.16 -3.97
CA TYR A 301 -8.62 3.88 -3.37
C TYR A 301 -8.16 4.44 -2.03
N GLY A 302 -8.57 5.66 -1.71
CA GLY A 302 -8.43 6.24 -0.39
C GLY A 302 -9.77 6.80 0.07
N CYS A 303 -10.11 6.52 1.32
CA CYS A 303 -11.26 7.09 1.99
C CYS A 303 -11.18 8.62 2.07
N GLY A 304 -12.34 9.27 2.17
CA GLY A 304 -12.49 10.73 2.24
C GLY A 304 -13.16 11.48 1.06
N ALA A 305 -13.18 11.06 -0.21
CA ALA A 305 -12.62 9.88 -0.84
C ALA A 305 -12.06 10.16 -2.25
N GLY A 306 -11.24 9.23 -2.75
CA GLY A 306 -10.62 9.34 -4.06
C GLY A 306 -10.00 8.04 -4.58
N ALA A 307 -9.67 8.02 -5.87
CA ALA A 307 -8.96 6.93 -6.51
C ALA A 307 -7.80 7.46 -7.38
N ASP A 308 -6.76 6.64 -7.53
CA ASP A 308 -5.69 6.84 -8.52
C ASP A 308 -5.62 5.59 -9.41
N CYS A 309 -5.57 5.80 -10.72
CA CYS A 309 -5.43 4.71 -11.69
C CYS A 309 -4.20 4.93 -12.56
N LEU A 310 -3.37 3.89 -12.74
CA LEU A 310 -2.17 3.92 -13.57
C LEU A 310 -2.17 2.75 -14.55
N SER A 311 -1.74 3.01 -15.79
CA SER A 311 -1.32 1.98 -16.75
C SER A 311 0.21 1.95 -16.77
N ILE A 312 0.78 0.78 -16.50
CA ILE A 312 2.22 0.57 -16.42
C ILE A 312 2.58 -0.53 -17.41
N VAL A 313 3.61 -0.33 -18.25
CA VAL A 313 4.07 -1.32 -19.23
C VAL A 313 5.49 -1.73 -18.88
N THR A 314 5.71 -3.01 -18.58
CA THR A 314 7.06 -3.52 -18.31
C THR A 314 7.94 -3.38 -19.54
N THR A 315 9.25 -3.29 -19.35
CA THR A 315 10.21 -3.28 -20.46
C THR A 315 10.99 -4.60 -20.47
N PRO A 316 11.76 -4.92 -21.52
CA PRO A 316 12.67 -6.06 -21.51
C PRO A 316 13.65 -6.11 -20.34
N ALA A 317 13.93 -4.97 -19.69
CA ALA A 317 14.82 -4.95 -18.54
C ALA A 317 14.27 -5.70 -17.31
N ILE A 318 12.93 -5.88 -17.20
CA ILE A 318 12.30 -6.56 -16.05
C ILE A 318 12.84 -7.98 -15.86
N GLU A 319 13.01 -8.74 -16.94
CA GLU A 319 13.40 -10.16 -16.90
C GLU A 319 14.82 -10.34 -16.32
N SER A 320 15.73 -9.41 -16.62
CA SER A 320 17.09 -9.41 -16.07
C SER A 320 17.18 -8.88 -14.64
N LYS A 321 16.11 -8.24 -14.14
CA LYS A 321 16.05 -7.54 -12.86
C LYS A 321 15.06 -8.18 -11.88
N HIS A 322 14.54 -9.37 -12.19
CA HIS A 322 13.74 -10.13 -11.24
C HIS A 322 14.56 -10.37 -9.96
N PRO A 323 13.96 -10.14 -8.78
CA PRO A 323 14.68 -10.33 -7.53
C PRO A 323 14.92 -11.81 -7.26
N SER A 324 16.14 -12.16 -6.86
CA SER A 324 16.49 -13.52 -6.43
C SER A 324 16.22 -13.78 -4.95
N LYS A 325 15.81 -12.75 -4.20
CA LYS A 325 15.50 -12.78 -2.77
C LYS A 325 14.63 -11.59 -2.37
N ASN A 326 13.95 -11.71 -1.24
CA ASN A 326 12.98 -10.75 -0.74
C ASN A 326 11.88 -10.48 -1.77
N THR A 327 11.43 -11.52 -2.47
CA THR A 327 10.18 -11.43 -3.26
C THR A 327 9.00 -11.20 -2.31
N VAL A 328 7.86 -10.78 -2.83
CA VAL A 328 6.65 -10.63 -2.00
C VAL A 328 6.25 -11.98 -1.40
N ASP A 329 6.29 -13.07 -2.18
CA ASP A 329 5.92 -14.39 -1.69
C ASP A 329 6.91 -14.90 -0.61
N GLU A 330 8.21 -14.69 -0.76
CA GLU A 330 9.19 -15.04 0.29
C GLU A 330 8.96 -14.26 1.60
N GLN A 331 8.61 -12.97 1.51
CA GLN A 331 8.28 -12.16 2.70
C GLN A 331 6.95 -12.58 3.35
N ILE A 332 6.00 -13.10 2.57
CA ILE A 332 4.74 -13.66 3.09
C ILE A 332 5.01 -14.97 3.83
N ASP A 333 5.87 -15.82 3.27
CA ASP A 333 6.20 -17.13 3.82
C ASP A 333 7.12 -17.04 5.05
N ASP A 334 7.99 -16.02 5.14
CA ASP A 334 8.82 -15.71 6.33
C ASP A 334 7.99 -15.05 7.45
N LYS A 335 7.10 -15.86 8.05
CA LYS A 335 6.17 -15.40 9.09
C LYS A 335 6.33 -16.09 10.44
N ILE A 336 5.96 -15.36 11.49
CA ILE A 336 5.89 -15.83 12.87
C ILE A 336 4.46 -15.61 13.39
N LEU A 337 3.71 -16.71 13.61
CA LEU A 337 2.37 -16.64 14.20
C LEU A 337 2.46 -16.31 15.70
N ILE A 338 1.60 -15.40 16.15
CA ILE A 338 1.45 -15.01 17.56
C ILE A 338 -0.02 -14.94 17.97
N ASP A 339 -0.26 -15.05 19.28
CA ASP A 339 -1.61 -14.95 19.84
C ASP A 339 -2.11 -13.49 19.96
N TYR A 340 -3.40 -13.35 20.27
CA TYR A 340 -4.05 -12.05 20.42
C TYR A 340 -3.50 -11.19 21.56
N ALA A 341 -3.05 -11.79 22.66
CA ALA A 341 -2.50 -11.06 23.79
C ALA A 341 -1.14 -10.44 23.43
N LEU A 342 -0.29 -11.20 22.75
CA LEU A 342 1.00 -10.76 22.27
C LEU A 342 0.84 -9.70 21.19
N ALA A 343 -0.09 -9.88 20.24
CA ALA A 343 -0.38 -8.88 19.22
C ALA A 343 -0.87 -7.56 19.83
N SER A 344 -1.81 -7.62 20.78
CA SER A 344 -2.31 -6.45 21.51
C SER A 344 -1.21 -5.76 22.33
N LYS A 345 -0.27 -6.53 22.88
CA LYS A 345 0.91 -6.00 23.58
C LYS A 345 1.83 -5.25 22.62
N TYR A 346 2.19 -5.86 21.49
CA TYR A 346 3.14 -5.31 20.54
C TYR A 346 2.60 -4.07 19.82
N GLU A 347 1.30 -4.05 19.50
CA GLU A 347 0.63 -2.90 18.88
C GLU A 347 0.25 -1.80 19.89
N PHE A 348 0.68 -1.92 21.16
CA PHE A 348 0.37 -0.99 22.24
C PHE A 348 -1.14 -0.71 22.41
N LYS A 349 -1.95 -1.77 22.42
CA LYS A 349 -3.42 -1.70 22.49
C LYS A 349 -4.00 -1.97 23.89
N TYR A 350 -3.17 -2.39 24.85
CA TYR A 350 -3.60 -2.44 26.24
C TYR A 350 -3.74 -1.02 26.81
N VAL A 351 -4.79 -0.80 27.60
CA VAL A 351 -4.91 0.41 28.41
C VAL A 351 -3.87 0.34 29.52
N ARG A 352 -2.89 1.25 29.49
CA ARG A 352 -1.80 1.34 30.46
C ARG A 352 -1.83 2.68 31.17
N SER A 353 -1.13 2.77 32.30
CA SER A 353 -0.92 4.06 32.97
C SER A 353 -0.26 5.05 32.00
N PRO A 354 -0.73 6.31 31.92
CA PRO A 354 -0.02 7.35 31.18
C PRO A 354 1.34 7.68 31.81
N PHE A 355 1.56 7.32 33.08
CA PHE A 355 2.80 7.48 33.81
C PHE A 355 3.29 6.11 34.30
N MET A 356 4.18 5.49 33.52
CA MET A 356 4.82 4.22 33.90
C MET A 356 6.01 4.51 34.83
N LEU A 357 6.08 3.86 35.99
CA LEU A 357 7.20 4.01 36.94
C LEU A 357 8.39 3.14 36.51
N THR A 358 8.09 1.93 36.03
CA THR A 358 9.05 1.03 35.39
C THR A 358 8.40 0.37 34.18
N ASN A 359 9.08 -0.56 33.52
CA ASN A 359 8.48 -1.32 32.42
C ASN A 359 7.21 -2.11 32.84
N TYR A 360 7.08 -2.47 34.12
CA TYR A 360 6.01 -3.34 34.64
C TYR A 360 5.29 -2.79 35.88
N LEU A 361 5.64 -1.58 36.36
CA LEU A 361 5.06 -0.93 37.55
C LEU A 361 4.54 0.46 37.22
#